data_AF-Q7LXE0-F1
#
_entry.id   AF-Q7LXE0-F1
#
_cell.length_a   1.000
_cell.length_b   1.000
_cell.length_c   1.000
_cell.angle_alpha   90.00
_cell.angle_beta   90.00
_cell.angle_gamma   90.00
#
_symmetry.space_group_name_H-M   'P 1'
#
loop_
_entity.id
_entity.type
_entity.pdbx_description
1 polymer ?
#
loop_
_entity_poly.entity_id
_entity_poly.type
_entity_poly.pdbx_seq_one_letter_code
_entity_poly.pdbx_strand_id
1 'polypeptide(L)'
;MRLLLLLLMLTITLLSSVSSFTASVSVQYPKEVILGSKISINFSLTQQEINSTAFPFITAGVREISEEPLILEGAGIAGSFAVFKINNSSQVVVITFIGKDNTSPGWNPGIVVYGGNFNPHVSDLSQGDFTAVLITFTGRLWVHTPSKGWFTLSCSLPSIAPQRDGWINATKPFNYTAILEDVNGSIFVNYVILNGEKYIVDYQTPIPWNFTYVGVRIDPSTVTVCGFYVTIPSPHQPYVVYVNGKEYTKGYTNSLGEGSVSLTISSPSMVVNISFPSAHVFRVITISAQRDANIHVEYPILQYALLGVSVVLVAISIIWRKRL
;
A
#
# COMPACT_ATOMS: atom_id res chain seq x y z
N MET A 1 44.81 -6.64 -8.34
CA MET A 1 43.51 -7.26 -8.69
C MET A 1 42.66 -7.62 -7.46
N ARG A 2 43.23 -8.22 -6.41
CA ARG A 2 42.51 -8.58 -5.16
C ARG A 2 41.92 -7.38 -4.38
N LEU A 3 42.63 -6.25 -4.29
CA LEU A 3 42.12 -5.06 -3.58
C LEU A 3 40.88 -4.44 -4.25
N LEU A 4 40.84 -4.44 -5.59
CA LEU A 4 39.69 -3.94 -6.36
C LEU A 4 38.46 -4.86 -6.20
N LEU A 5 38.69 -6.17 -6.10
CA LEU A 5 37.63 -7.16 -5.88
C LEU A 5 37.06 -7.06 -4.45
N LEU A 6 37.92 -6.81 -3.47
CA LEU A 6 37.53 -6.54 -2.08
C LEU A 6 36.74 -5.24 -1.95
N LEU A 7 37.18 -4.17 -2.63
CA LEU A 7 36.45 -2.90 -2.62
C LEU A 7 35.08 -3.03 -3.31
N LEU A 8 35.00 -3.81 -4.41
CA LEU A 8 33.77 -4.10 -5.14
C LEU A 8 32.80 -4.96 -4.30
N MET A 9 33.31 -5.98 -3.60
CA MET A 9 32.50 -6.79 -2.69
C MET A 9 32.01 -5.97 -1.50
N LEU A 10 32.86 -5.10 -0.94
CA LEU A 10 32.48 -4.19 0.15
C LEU A 10 31.44 -3.17 -0.30
N THR A 11 31.53 -2.62 -1.52
CA THR A 11 30.51 -1.73 -2.06
C THR A 11 29.21 -2.48 -2.36
N ILE A 12 29.27 -3.70 -2.89
CA ILE A 12 28.08 -4.53 -3.12
C ILE A 12 27.38 -4.89 -1.79
N THR A 13 28.13 -5.21 -0.74
CA THR A 13 27.56 -5.50 0.59
C THR A 13 27.05 -4.25 1.30
N LEU A 14 27.71 -3.09 1.14
CA LEU A 14 27.21 -1.81 1.63
C LEU A 14 25.94 -1.39 0.87
N LEU A 15 25.88 -1.58 -0.45
CA LEU A 15 24.71 -1.29 -1.29
C LEU A 15 23.53 -2.23 -1.04
N SER A 16 23.78 -3.51 -0.71
CA SER A 16 22.71 -4.47 -0.40
C SER A 16 22.17 -4.36 1.03
N SER A 17 22.88 -3.65 1.93
CA SER A 17 22.45 -3.39 3.31
C SER A 17 21.58 -2.14 3.47
N VAL A 18 21.45 -1.32 2.43
CA VAL A 18 20.46 -0.25 2.41
C VAL A 18 19.19 -0.84 1.81
N SER A 19 18.30 -1.37 2.65
CA SER A 19 16.89 -1.43 2.28
C SER A 19 16.44 0.01 2.06
N SER A 20 16.57 0.48 0.82
CA SER A 20 16.20 1.83 0.44
C SER A 20 14.69 1.95 0.55
N PHE A 21 14.23 2.42 1.71
CA PHE A 21 12.89 2.94 1.88
C PHE A 21 12.69 4.03 0.82
N THR A 22 11.96 3.71 -0.24
CA THR A 22 11.67 4.70 -1.28
C THR A 22 10.29 5.22 -0.97
N ALA A 23 10.22 6.22 -0.10
CA ALA A 23 8.98 6.93 0.12
C ALA A 23 8.45 7.41 -1.25
N SER A 24 7.18 7.18 -1.54
CA SER A 24 6.57 7.55 -2.80
C SER A 24 5.67 8.76 -2.58
N VAL A 25 5.70 9.68 -3.54
CA VAL A 25 4.78 10.82 -3.57
C VAL A 25 3.79 10.58 -4.69
N SER A 26 2.52 10.52 -4.33
CA SER A 26 1.39 10.47 -5.26
C SER A 26 0.76 11.85 -5.35
N VAL A 27 0.36 12.25 -6.55
CA VAL A 27 -0.21 13.57 -6.83
C VAL A 27 -1.48 13.42 -7.65
N GLN A 28 -2.49 14.22 -7.31
CA GLN A 28 -3.75 14.30 -8.03
C GLN A 28 -4.04 15.76 -8.36
N TYR A 29 -4.34 16.02 -9.62
CA TYR A 29 -4.56 17.36 -10.17
C TYR A 29 -5.59 17.28 -11.31
N PRO A 30 -6.26 18.39 -11.66
CA PRO A 30 -7.16 18.44 -12.80
C PRO A 30 -6.42 18.18 -14.13
N LYS A 31 -7.08 17.54 -15.09
CA LYS A 31 -6.47 17.20 -16.39
C LYS A 31 -6.25 18.43 -17.28
N GLU A 32 -7.16 19.40 -17.20
CA GLU A 32 -7.15 20.62 -18.02
C GLU A 32 -7.28 21.85 -17.14
N VAL A 33 -6.62 22.94 -17.57
CA VAL A 33 -6.64 24.22 -16.86
C VAL A 33 -6.68 25.39 -17.82
N ILE A 34 -7.22 26.50 -17.34
CA ILE A 34 -7.34 27.76 -18.08
C ILE A 34 -6.64 28.84 -17.29
N LEU A 35 -6.01 29.79 -17.98
CA LEU A 35 -5.40 30.95 -17.35
C LEU A 35 -6.42 31.68 -16.45
N GLY A 36 -6.00 32.03 -15.23
CA GLY A 36 -6.83 32.68 -14.23
C GLY A 36 -7.68 31.72 -13.38
N SER A 37 -7.78 30.43 -13.72
CA SER A 37 -8.51 29.47 -12.91
C SER A 37 -7.78 29.14 -11.60
N LYS A 38 -8.54 28.81 -10.57
CA LYS A 38 -8.01 28.27 -9.30
C LYS A 38 -8.08 26.75 -9.36
N ILE A 39 -6.97 26.09 -9.10
CA ILE A 39 -6.88 24.62 -9.05
C ILE A 39 -6.45 24.15 -7.68
N SER A 40 -6.79 22.90 -7.35
CA SER A 40 -6.26 22.19 -6.19
C SER A 40 -5.38 21.04 -6.68
N ILE A 41 -4.19 20.94 -6.10
CA ILE A 41 -3.31 19.79 -6.24
C ILE A 41 -3.30 19.08 -4.90
N ASN A 42 -3.80 17.86 -4.88
CA ASN A 42 -3.75 16.99 -3.71
C ASN A 42 -2.52 16.08 -3.86
N PHE A 43 -1.89 15.75 -2.76
CA PHE A 43 -0.73 14.90 -2.76
C PHE A 43 -0.67 14.06 -1.49
N SER A 44 -0.05 12.89 -1.58
CA SER A 44 0.19 12.02 -0.45
C SER A 44 1.63 11.51 -0.45
N LEU A 45 2.19 11.35 0.75
CA LEU A 45 3.49 10.74 0.97
C LEU A 45 3.28 9.38 1.65
N THR A 46 3.74 8.32 0.99
CA THR A 46 3.61 6.95 1.47
C THR A 46 5.00 6.35 1.66
N GLN A 47 5.18 5.54 2.71
CA GLN A 47 6.43 4.83 2.98
C GLN A 47 6.53 3.56 2.14
N GLN A 48 5.39 2.90 1.96
CA GLN A 48 5.24 1.69 1.16
C GLN A 48 3.86 1.67 0.52
N GLU A 49 3.79 1.20 -0.71
CA GLU A 49 2.57 0.98 -1.45
C GLU A 49 2.58 -0.42 -2.07
N ILE A 50 1.47 -1.12 -1.96
CA ILE A 50 1.16 -2.32 -2.74
C ILE A 50 -0.06 -1.96 -3.58
N ASN A 51 0.04 -2.17 -4.88
CA ASN A 51 -1.06 -2.05 -5.83
C ASN A 51 -0.94 -3.24 -6.79
N SER A 52 -1.37 -4.41 -6.31
CA SER A 52 -1.16 -5.67 -7.00
C SER A 52 -2.12 -6.72 -6.49
N THR A 53 -2.64 -7.53 -7.41
CA THR A 53 -3.36 -8.78 -7.10
C THR A 53 -2.43 -9.99 -7.09
N ALA A 54 -1.18 -9.88 -7.56
CA ALA A 54 -0.23 -10.98 -7.59
C ALA A 54 0.39 -11.22 -6.20
N PHE A 55 -0.34 -11.96 -5.34
CA PHE A 55 0.08 -12.28 -3.99
C PHE A 55 1.32 -13.20 -4.01
N PRO A 56 2.45 -12.82 -3.38
CA PRO A 56 3.66 -13.64 -3.37
C PRO A 56 3.54 -14.88 -2.48
N PHE A 57 2.62 -14.86 -1.51
CA PHE A 57 2.34 -15.99 -0.65
C PHE A 57 0.86 -16.33 -0.73
N ILE A 58 0.57 -17.47 -1.33
CA ILE A 58 -0.75 -18.09 -1.32
C ILE A 58 -0.61 -19.39 -0.54
N THR A 59 -1.44 -19.58 0.49
CA THR A 59 -1.31 -20.75 1.35
C THR A 59 -1.64 -22.04 0.59
N ALA A 60 -1.02 -23.14 0.98
CA ALA A 60 -1.27 -24.43 0.36
C ALA A 60 -2.76 -24.81 0.43
N GLY A 61 -3.31 -25.25 -0.70
CA GLY A 61 -4.71 -25.66 -0.79
C GLY A 61 -5.69 -24.57 -1.23
N VAL A 62 -5.20 -23.36 -1.51
CA VAL A 62 -5.92 -22.41 -2.36
C VAL A 62 -5.71 -22.80 -3.81
N ARG A 63 -6.80 -22.90 -4.56
CA ARG A 63 -6.79 -23.08 -6.01
C ARG A 63 -6.99 -21.74 -6.68
N GLU A 64 -6.07 -21.42 -7.59
CA GLU A 64 -6.24 -20.30 -8.51
C GLU A 64 -7.10 -20.76 -9.69
N ILE A 65 -8.27 -20.15 -9.85
CA ILE A 65 -9.24 -20.49 -10.92
C ILE A 65 -9.00 -19.62 -12.16
N SER A 66 -8.55 -18.38 -11.95
CA SER A 66 -8.30 -17.40 -13.01
C SER A 66 -7.28 -16.37 -12.52
N GLU A 67 -6.46 -15.84 -13.43
CA GLU A 67 -5.46 -14.80 -13.16
C GLU A 67 -6.02 -13.37 -13.37
N GLU A 68 -7.00 -13.21 -14.28
CA GLU A 68 -7.55 -11.90 -14.67
C GLU A 68 -9.07 -11.95 -14.88
N PRO A 69 -9.89 -11.47 -13.92
CA PRO A 69 -9.49 -11.09 -12.56
C PRO A 69 -9.01 -12.30 -11.76
N LEU A 70 -8.18 -12.08 -10.74
CA LEU A 70 -7.69 -13.17 -9.90
C LEU A 70 -8.88 -13.81 -9.15
N ILE A 71 -9.07 -15.12 -9.29
CA ILE A 71 -10.09 -15.88 -8.55
C ILE A 71 -9.42 -16.94 -7.71
N LEU A 72 -9.60 -16.85 -6.40
CA LEU A 72 -9.05 -17.78 -5.42
C LEU A 72 -10.17 -18.59 -4.77
N GLU A 73 -9.99 -19.90 -4.73
CA GLU A 73 -10.92 -20.84 -4.08
C GLU A 73 -10.16 -21.60 -2.99
N GLY A 74 -10.56 -21.45 -1.73
CA GLY A 74 -10.01 -22.30 -0.66
C GLY A 74 -10.65 -23.68 -0.75
N ALA A 75 -9.93 -24.68 -1.29
CA ALA A 75 -10.48 -25.99 -1.64
C ALA A 75 -10.85 -26.86 -0.41
N GLY A 76 -11.87 -26.45 0.35
CA GLY A 76 -12.32 -27.09 1.59
C GLY A 76 -11.43 -26.84 2.81
N ILE A 77 -10.42 -25.96 2.69
CA ILE A 77 -9.45 -25.67 3.75
C ILE A 77 -9.80 -24.34 4.41
N ALA A 78 -10.19 -24.41 5.68
CA ALA A 78 -10.34 -23.23 6.52
C ALA A 78 -8.98 -22.65 6.92
N GLY A 79 -8.93 -21.33 7.12
CA GLY A 79 -7.68 -20.62 7.38
C GLY A 79 -6.81 -20.42 6.14
N SER A 80 -7.40 -20.54 4.94
CA SER A 80 -6.71 -20.27 3.69
C SER A 80 -6.58 -18.76 3.44
N PHE A 81 -5.47 -18.32 2.88
CA PHE A 81 -5.17 -16.90 2.68
C PHE A 81 -4.23 -16.66 1.50
N ALA A 82 -4.20 -15.40 1.05
CA ALA A 82 -3.20 -14.85 0.14
C ALA A 82 -2.69 -13.52 0.70
N VAL A 83 -1.36 -13.38 0.87
CA VAL A 83 -0.75 -12.26 1.60
C VAL A 83 0.50 -11.72 0.93
N PHE A 84 0.75 -10.44 1.16
CA PHE A 84 2.02 -9.76 0.93
C PHE A 84 2.80 -9.64 2.23
N LYS A 85 4.13 -9.67 2.11
CA LYS A 85 5.01 -9.22 3.20
C LYS A 85 5.15 -7.70 3.13
N ILE A 86 5.03 -7.05 4.28
CA ILE A 86 5.17 -5.59 4.43
C ILE A 86 6.20 -5.27 5.49
N ASN A 87 6.74 -4.04 5.42
CA ASN A 87 7.54 -3.48 6.49
C ASN A 87 6.74 -2.38 7.16
N ASN A 88 6.08 -2.71 8.27
CA ASN A 88 5.24 -1.75 8.97
C ASN A 88 6.08 -0.89 9.91
N SER A 89 6.47 0.30 9.44
CA SER A 89 7.16 1.33 10.22
C SER A 89 6.30 2.56 10.54
N SER A 90 5.04 2.56 10.11
CA SER A 90 4.11 3.67 10.36
C SER A 90 3.15 3.33 11.50
N GLN A 91 2.50 4.36 12.03
CA GLN A 91 1.41 4.20 13.00
C GLN A 91 0.06 3.96 12.31
N VAL A 92 -0.01 3.99 10.99
CA VAL A 92 -1.26 3.79 10.25
C VAL A 92 -0.99 2.89 9.06
N VAL A 93 -1.93 1.99 8.77
CA VAL A 93 -1.97 1.19 7.54
C VAL A 93 -3.38 1.23 6.97
N VAL A 94 -3.49 1.54 5.68
CA VAL A 94 -4.74 1.55 4.92
C VAL A 94 -4.73 0.38 3.96
N ILE A 95 -5.75 -0.47 4.03
CA ILE A 95 -5.84 -1.70 3.23
C ILE A 95 -7.18 -1.68 2.49
N THR A 96 -7.13 -1.73 1.17
CA THR A 96 -8.32 -1.73 0.30
C THR A 96 -8.39 -3.01 -0.51
N PHE A 97 -9.51 -3.71 -0.39
CA PHE A 97 -9.90 -4.83 -1.24
C PHE A 97 -10.99 -4.36 -2.21
N ILE A 98 -10.84 -4.71 -3.48
CA ILE A 98 -11.87 -4.53 -4.50
C ILE A 98 -12.13 -5.89 -5.13
N GLY A 99 -13.37 -6.37 -5.08
CA GLY A 99 -13.63 -7.71 -5.56
C GLY A 99 -15.02 -8.24 -5.25
N LYS A 100 -15.18 -9.55 -5.41
CA LYS A 100 -16.40 -10.30 -5.10
C LYS A 100 -16.08 -11.38 -4.10
N ASP A 101 -17.10 -11.75 -3.35
CA ASP A 101 -17.02 -12.83 -2.38
C ASP A 101 -18.28 -13.68 -2.47
N ASN A 102 -18.08 -14.99 -2.48
CA ASN A 102 -19.13 -15.99 -2.43
C ASN A 102 -18.81 -16.98 -1.30
N THR A 103 -19.51 -16.80 -0.20
CA THR A 103 -19.16 -17.41 1.09
C THR A 103 -20.35 -18.14 1.67
N SER A 104 -20.13 -19.41 2.00
CA SER A 104 -21.08 -20.23 2.73
C SER A 104 -21.22 -19.77 4.19
N PRO A 105 -22.34 -20.08 4.86
CA PRO A 105 -22.51 -19.74 6.27
C PRO A 105 -21.42 -20.39 7.13
N GLY A 106 -20.81 -19.61 8.04
CA GLY A 106 -19.81 -20.09 8.99
C GLY A 106 -18.36 -19.73 8.65
N TRP A 107 -18.10 -19.24 7.43
CA TRP A 107 -16.78 -18.82 6.99
C TRP A 107 -16.59 -17.31 7.08
N ASN A 108 -15.32 -16.90 7.13
CA ASN A 108 -14.91 -15.55 7.51
C ASN A 108 -13.82 -15.01 6.57
N PRO A 109 -14.06 -14.92 5.24
CA PRO A 109 -13.14 -14.20 4.38
C PRO A 109 -13.14 -12.72 4.71
N GLY A 110 -12.01 -12.08 4.41
CA GLY A 110 -11.83 -10.68 4.77
C GLY A 110 -10.40 -10.20 4.64
N ILE A 111 -10.19 -8.95 4.99
CA ILE A 111 -8.86 -8.36 5.10
C ILE A 111 -8.21 -8.90 6.37
N VAL A 112 -6.97 -9.37 6.26
CA VAL A 112 -6.23 -9.92 7.39
C VAL A 112 -4.83 -9.35 7.48
N VAL A 113 -4.36 -9.16 8.71
CA VAL A 113 -2.96 -8.88 9.03
C VAL A 113 -2.43 -9.94 9.98
N TYR A 114 -1.20 -10.42 9.73
CA TYR A 114 -0.53 -11.43 10.54
C TYR A 114 0.81 -10.93 11.08
N GLY A 115 1.09 -11.27 12.34
CA GLY A 115 2.32 -10.95 13.07
C GLY A 115 2.79 -12.11 13.94
N GLY A 116 3.78 -11.84 14.81
CA GLY A 116 4.44 -12.88 15.60
C GLY A 116 5.23 -13.86 14.73
N ASN A 117 5.19 -15.15 15.06
CA ASN A 117 5.91 -16.21 14.34
C ASN A 117 5.08 -16.82 13.18
N PHE A 118 4.19 -16.02 12.56
CA PHE A 118 3.36 -16.46 11.45
C PHE A 118 4.19 -17.01 10.29
N ASN A 119 3.85 -18.23 9.85
CA ASN A 119 4.43 -18.88 8.69
C ASN A 119 3.47 -18.76 7.48
N PRO A 120 3.81 -17.99 6.43
CA PRO A 120 2.93 -17.77 5.30
C PRO A 120 2.80 -18.99 4.37
N HIS A 121 3.55 -20.07 4.60
CA HIS A 121 3.53 -21.28 3.76
C HIS A 121 2.54 -22.35 4.25
N VAL A 122 1.85 -22.10 5.36
CA VAL A 122 0.98 -23.07 6.05
C VAL A 122 -0.34 -22.39 6.39
N SER A 123 -1.48 -23.11 6.37
CA SER A 123 -2.79 -22.54 6.74
C SER A 123 -2.75 -21.96 8.15
N ASP A 124 -3.50 -20.87 8.38
CA ASP A 124 -3.54 -20.19 9.67
C ASP A 124 -4.25 -21.01 10.77
N LEU A 125 -4.98 -22.07 10.40
CA LEU A 125 -5.57 -23.03 11.34
C LEU A 125 -4.67 -24.21 11.68
N SER A 126 -3.58 -24.39 10.91
CA SER A 126 -2.59 -25.45 11.15
C SER A 126 -1.34 -24.97 11.89
N GLN A 127 -1.35 -23.73 12.36
CA GLN A 127 -0.31 -23.12 13.18
C GLN A 127 -0.97 -22.42 14.37
N GLY A 128 -0.26 -22.33 15.49
CA GLY A 128 -0.79 -21.73 16.73
C GLY A 128 0.03 -20.57 17.27
N ASP A 129 1.30 -20.43 16.86
CA ASP A 129 2.20 -19.42 17.40
C ASP A 129 2.26 -18.17 16.51
N PHE A 130 1.15 -17.43 16.44
CA PHE A 130 1.07 -16.18 15.70
C PHE A 130 0.00 -15.25 16.26
N THR A 131 0.01 -14.00 15.80
CA THR A 131 -1.04 -13.04 16.09
C THR A 131 -1.71 -12.58 14.80
N ALA A 132 -3.01 -12.31 14.84
CA ALA A 132 -3.71 -11.80 13.67
C ALA A 132 -4.91 -10.93 14.03
N VAL A 133 -5.24 -10.01 13.13
CA VAL A 133 -6.52 -9.31 13.09
C VAL A 133 -7.15 -9.57 11.73
N LEU A 134 -8.39 -10.02 11.75
CA LEU A 134 -9.19 -10.35 10.58
C LEU A 134 -10.48 -9.52 10.60
N ILE A 135 -10.64 -8.69 9.58
CA ILE A 135 -11.81 -7.85 9.35
C ILE A 135 -12.61 -8.53 8.24
N THR A 136 -13.70 -9.19 8.62
CA THR A 136 -14.44 -10.06 7.70
C THR A 136 -15.40 -9.27 6.84
N PHE A 137 -15.58 -9.72 5.59
CA PHE A 137 -16.62 -9.23 4.71
C PHE A 137 -18.04 -9.58 5.22
N THR A 138 -18.10 -10.50 6.18
CA THR A 138 -19.33 -10.95 6.85
C THR A 138 -19.72 -10.10 8.07
N GLY A 139 -19.02 -9.01 8.33
CA GLY A 139 -19.35 -8.05 9.39
C GLY A 139 -18.80 -8.40 10.78
N ARG A 140 -17.69 -9.13 10.85
CA ARG A 140 -17.04 -9.53 12.12
C ARG A 140 -15.61 -9.04 12.21
N LEU A 141 -15.19 -8.75 13.43
CA LEU A 141 -13.80 -8.53 13.79
C LEU A 141 -13.30 -9.74 14.59
N TRP A 142 -12.38 -10.49 14.01
CA TRP A 142 -11.73 -11.64 14.61
C TRP A 142 -10.28 -11.33 14.94
N VAL A 143 -9.78 -11.97 15.98
CA VAL A 143 -8.36 -11.93 16.31
C VAL A 143 -7.83 -13.31 16.66
N HIS A 144 -6.54 -13.49 16.44
CA HIS A 144 -5.80 -14.67 16.84
C HIS A 144 -4.70 -14.29 17.83
N THR A 145 -4.57 -15.06 18.92
CA THR A 145 -3.43 -14.96 19.84
C THR A 145 -2.88 -16.36 20.11
N PRO A 146 -1.57 -16.51 20.39
CA PRO A 146 -0.99 -17.82 20.68
C PRO A 146 -1.66 -18.57 21.85
N SER A 147 -2.18 -17.83 22.84
CA SER A 147 -2.81 -18.41 24.03
C SER A 147 -4.26 -18.84 23.85
N LYS A 148 -5.00 -18.22 22.93
CA LYS A 148 -6.46 -18.40 22.81
C LYS A 148 -6.92 -18.92 21.45
N GLY A 149 -6.07 -18.90 20.44
CA GLY A 149 -6.47 -19.17 19.06
C GLY A 149 -7.35 -18.05 18.50
N TRP A 150 -8.19 -18.38 17.52
CA TRP A 150 -9.14 -17.47 16.89
C TRP A 150 -10.36 -17.22 17.78
N PHE A 151 -10.72 -15.96 18.00
CA PHE A 151 -11.96 -15.56 18.65
C PHE A 151 -12.49 -14.23 18.13
N THR A 152 -13.80 -14.03 18.24
CA THR A 152 -14.47 -12.81 17.78
C THR A 152 -14.42 -11.72 18.85
N LEU A 153 -14.11 -10.48 18.44
CA LEU A 153 -14.18 -9.28 19.28
C LEU A 153 -15.47 -8.49 19.04
N SER A 154 -15.93 -8.44 17.79
CA SER A 154 -17.15 -7.73 17.40
C SER A 154 -17.86 -8.42 16.24
N CYS A 155 -19.19 -8.31 16.20
CA CYS A 155 -20.07 -8.78 15.12
C CYS A 155 -20.86 -7.63 14.48
N SER A 156 -20.43 -6.38 14.66
CA SER A 156 -21.16 -5.18 14.24
C SER A 156 -20.51 -4.42 13.08
N LEU A 157 -19.55 -5.03 12.39
CA LEU A 157 -18.90 -4.41 11.24
C LEU A 157 -19.85 -4.46 10.02
N PRO A 158 -19.70 -3.55 9.04
CA PRO A 158 -20.53 -3.59 7.84
C PRO A 158 -20.28 -4.89 7.06
N SER A 159 -21.38 -5.56 6.68
CA SER A 159 -21.36 -6.74 5.82
C SER A 159 -21.54 -6.34 4.35
N ILE A 160 -20.82 -6.99 3.44
CA ILE A 160 -20.83 -6.67 1.99
C ILE A 160 -22.18 -6.99 1.32
N ALA A 161 -22.95 -7.89 1.92
CA ALA A 161 -24.27 -8.29 1.46
C ALA A 161 -25.08 -8.88 2.64
N PRO A 162 -26.41 -8.84 2.58
CA PRO A 162 -27.25 -9.56 3.53
C PRO A 162 -27.07 -11.06 3.34
N GLN A 163 -27.07 -11.81 4.44
CA GLN A 163 -27.08 -13.25 4.39
C GLN A 163 -28.44 -13.74 3.85
N ARG A 164 -28.45 -14.47 2.74
CA ARG A 164 -29.64 -15.08 2.14
C ARG A 164 -29.43 -16.57 1.97
N ASP A 165 -30.37 -17.36 2.47
CA ASP A 165 -30.31 -18.83 2.46
C ASP A 165 -29.00 -19.39 3.05
N GLY A 166 -28.46 -18.66 4.03
CA GLY A 166 -27.19 -18.97 4.67
C GLY A 166 -25.96 -18.40 3.96
N TRP A 167 -26.05 -17.94 2.71
CA TRP A 167 -24.91 -17.47 1.92
C TRP A 167 -24.76 -15.94 1.97
N ILE A 168 -23.52 -15.49 1.90
CA ILE A 168 -23.17 -14.12 1.51
C ILE A 168 -22.66 -14.19 0.09
N ASN A 169 -23.38 -13.57 -0.83
CA ASN A 169 -23.07 -13.56 -2.26
C ASN A 169 -23.09 -12.13 -2.79
N ALA A 170 -21.90 -11.55 -2.91
CA ALA A 170 -21.72 -10.25 -3.55
C ALA A 170 -21.47 -10.44 -5.05
N THR A 171 -22.55 -10.46 -5.84
CA THR A 171 -22.49 -10.66 -7.29
C THR A 171 -21.85 -9.48 -8.05
N LYS A 172 -21.92 -8.27 -7.47
CA LYS A 172 -21.25 -7.06 -7.95
C LYS A 172 -19.98 -6.81 -7.14
N PRO A 173 -18.89 -6.33 -7.78
CA PRO A 173 -17.69 -5.97 -7.04
C PRO A 173 -18.00 -4.91 -5.97
N PHE A 174 -17.48 -5.12 -4.77
CA PHE A 174 -17.51 -4.15 -3.68
C PHE A 174 -16.10 -3.60 -3.43
N ASN A 175 -16.03 -2.41 -2.85
CA ASN A 175 -14.79 -1.81 -2.34
C ASN A 175 -14.86 -1.81 -0.81
N TYR A 176 -13.93 -2.51 -0.16
CA TYR A 176 -13.82 -2.62 1.28
C TYR A 176 -12.46 -2.10 1.73
N THR A 177 -12.42 -1.00 2.46
CA THR A 177 -11.19 -0.43 3.01
C THR A 177 -11.18 -0.54 4.52
N ALA A 178 -10.11 -1.07 5.09
CA ALA A 178 -9.83 -1.06 6.52
C ALA A 178 -8.71 -0.07 6.84
N ILE A 179 -8.91 0.74 7.88
CA ILE A 179 -7.90 1.67 8.40
C ILE A 179 -7.50 1.20 9.79
N LEU A 180 -6.24 0.77 9.91
CA LEU A 180 -5.63 0.29 11.14
C LEU A 180 -4.67 1.33 11.68
N GLU A 181 -4.64 1.51 13.00
CA GLU A 181 -3.75 2.45 13.68
C GLU A 181 -3.01 1.80 14.85
N ASP A 182 -1.80 2.27 15.14
CA ASP A 182 -1.06 1.98 16.35
C ASP A 182 -1.56 2.87 17.48
N VAL A 183 -2.28 2.26 18.42
CA VAL A 183 -2.68 2.92 19.66
C VAL A 183 -2.09 2.15 20.83
N ASN A 184 -1.12 2.76 21.49
CA ASN A 184 -0.40 2.19 22.64
C ASN A 184 0.28 0.84 22.31
N GLY A 185 0.85 0.70 21.12
CA GLY A 185 1.57 -0.51 20.68
C GLY A 185 0.65 -1.65 20.27
N SER A 186 -0.65 -1.40 20.11
CA SER A 186 -1.66 -2.39 19.73
C SER A 186 -2.43 -1.96 18.50
N ILE A 187 -2.90 -2.93 17.71
CA ILE A 187 -3.74 -2.69 16.54
C ILE A 187 -5.10 -2.15 16.99
N PHE A 188 -5.41 -0.95 16.54
CA PHE A 188 -6.70 -0.30 16.68
C PHE A 188 -7.38 -0.27 15.30
N VAL A 189 -8.61 -0.80 15.24
CA VAL A 189 -9.42 -0.76 14.02
C VAL A 189 -10.27 0.50 14.08
N ASN A 190 -9.85 1.54 13.36
CA ASN A 190 -10.50 2.85 13.45
C ASN A 190 -11.79 2.88 12.62
N TYR A 191 -11.65 2.66 11.31
CA TYR A 191 -12.76 2.72 10.36
C TYR A 191 -12.75 1.56 9.38
N VAL A 192 -13.94 1.25 8.89
CA VAL A 192 -14.14 0.53 7.65
C VAL A 192 -14.87 1.44 6.67
N ILE A 193 -14.47 1.43 5.41
CA ILE A 193 -15.18 2.12 4.33
C ILE A 193 -15.69 1.05 3.36
N LEU A 194 -17.01 0.93 3.22
CA LEU A 194 -17.65 0.01 2.30
C LEU A 194 -18.34 0.81 1.20
N ASN A 195 -17.92 0.61 -0.05
CA ASN A 195 -18.45 1.29 -1.24
C ASN A 195 -18.49 2.82 -1.10
N GLY A 196 -17.51 3.40 -0.41
CA GLY A 196 -17.40 4.84 -0.15
C GLY A 196 -18.12 5.34 1.10
N GLU A 197 -18.96 4.51 1.74
CA GLU A 197 -19.59 4.86 3.00
C GLU A 197 -18.68 4.48 4.18
N LYS A 198 -18.50 5.43 5.11
CA LYS A 198 -17.59 5.29 6.25
C LYS A 198 -18.35 4.79 7.48
N TYR A 199 -17.86 3.69 8.05
CA TYR A 199 -18.37 3.05 9.25
C TYR A 199 -17.33 3.15 10.37
N ILE A 200 -17.75 3.66 11.53
CA ILE A 200 -16.91 3.76 12.72
C ILE A 200 -16.87 2.39 13.40
N VAL A 201 -15.67 1.84 13.59
CA VAL A 201 -15.46 0.59 14.33
C VAL A 201 -14.99 0.89 15.74
N ASP A 202 -14.01 1.81 15.89
CA ASP A 202 -13.49 2.31 17.17
C ASP A 202 -13.18 1.19 18.18
N TYR A 203 -12.30 0.26 17.79
CA TYR A 203 -11.99 -0.92 18.59
C TYR A 203 -10.50 -1.17 18.74
N GLN A 204 -10.00 -1.13 19.99
CA GLN A 204 -8.63 -1.52 20.33
C GLN A 204 -8.53 -3.03 20.53
N THR A 205 -7.72 -3.69 19.71
CA THR A 205 -7.49 -5.14 19.81
C THR A 205 -6.37 -5.46 20.81
N PRO A 206 -6.30 -6.69 21.35
CA PRO A 206 -5.17 -7.12 22.16
C PRO A 206 -3.93 -7.50 21.33
N ILE A 207 -3.95 -7.24 20.02
CA ILE A 207 -2.91 -7.67 19.09
C ILE A 207 -1.84 -6.59 18.99
N PRO A 208 -0.55 -6.91 19.20
CA PRO A 208 0.52 -5.92 19.08
C PRO A 208 0.63 -5.33 17.67
N TRP A 209 1.05 -4.06 17.59
CA TRP A 209 1.37 -3.38 16.33
C TRP A 209 2.74 -3.83 15.78
N ASN A 210 2.86 -5.10 15.42
CA ASN A 210 4.10 -5.69 14.89
C ASN A 210 3.84 -6.73 13.78
N PHE A 211 2.74 -6.57 13.05
CA PHE A 211 2.39 -7.43 11.93
C PHE A 211 3.33 -7.19 10.73
N THR A 212 3.63 -8.27 10.02
CA THR A 212 4.58 -8.28 8.89
C THR A 212 3.94 -8.80 7.60
N TYR A 213 2.71 -9.28 7.67
CA TYR A 213 1.93 -9.73 6.52
C TYR A 213 0.57 -9.09 6.50
N VAL A 214 0.08 -8.81 5.29
CA VAL A 214 -1.23 -8.24 5.03
C VAL A 214 -1.81 -8.89 3.78
N GLY A 215 -3.10 -9.15 3.76
CA GLY A 215 -3.72 -9.77 2.59
C GLY A 215 -5.20 -10.02 2.77
N VAL A 216 -5.66 -11.05 2.06
CA VAL A 216 -7.03 -11.53 2.11
C VAL A 216 -7.05 -12.95 2.66
N ARG A 217 -7.84 -13.16 3.70
CA ARG A 217 -8.24 -14.50 4.12
C ARG A 217 -9.39 -14.93 3.23
N ILE A 218 -9.27 -16.11 2.66
CA ILE A 218 -10.21 -16.67 1.68
C ILE A 218 -11.15 -17.64 2.38
N ASP A 219 -10.64 -18.40 3.36
CA ASP A 219 -11.37 -19.49 4.01
C ASP A 219 -11.86 -20.50 2.92
N PRO A 220 -12.77 -21.46 3.14
CA PRO A 220 -13.22 -22.33 2.06
C PRO A 220 -14.29 -21.64 1.19
N SER A 221 -14.02 -20.39 0.82
CA SER A 221 -14.89 -19.52 0.00
C SER A 221 -14.28 -19.31 -1.39
N THR A 222 -15.04 -18.70 -2.29
CA THR A 222 -14.52 -18.23 -3.57
C THR A 222 -14.45 -16.70 -3.57
N VAL A 223 -13.24 -16.18 -3.62
CA VAL A 223 -12.96 -14.73 -3.61
C VAL A 223 -12.42 -14.32 -4.97
N THR A 224 -13.08 -13.36 -5.62
CA THR A 224 -12.55 -12.68 -6.81
C THR A 224 -11.85 -11.40 -6.37
N VAL A 225 -10.55 -11.28 -6.64
CA VAL A 225 -9.74 -10.10 -6.33
C VAL A 225 -9.56 -9.27 -7.60
N CYS A 226 -10.32 -8.19 -7.74
CA CYS A 226 -10.20 -7.24 -8.84
C CYS A 226 -9.12 -6.18 -8.58
N GLY A 227 -8.84 -5.90 -7.32
CA GLY A 227 -7.78 -4.97 -6.91
C GLY A 227 -7.46 -5.15 -5.43
N PHE A 228 -6.19 -5.02 -5.08
CA PHE A 228 -5.73 -5.03 -3.69
C PHE A 228 -4.67 -3.96 -3.50
N TYR A 229 -4.96 -3.04 -2.58
CA TYR A 229 -4.13 -1.88 -2.31
C TYR A 229 -3.76 -1.85 -0.84
N VAL A 230 -2.48 -1.63 -0.56
CA VAL A 230 -2.00 -1.36 0.79
C VAL A 230 -1.19 -0.09 0.74
N THR A 231 -1.53 0.86 1.60
CA THR A 231 -0.80 2.10 1.75
C THR A 231 -0.34 2.23 3.19
N ILE A 232 0.97 2.39 3.36
CA ILE A 232 1.59 2.74 4.63
C ILE A 232 1.89 4.23 4.55
N PRO A 233 0.98 5.11 5.01
CA PRO A 233 1.18 6.56 4.92
C PRO A 233 2.37 7.00 5.77
N SER A 234 2.97 8.12 5.38
CA SER A 234 3.94 8.85 6.20
C SER A 234 3.23 10.06 6.82
N PRO A 235 2.64 9.92 8.02
CA PRO A 235 1.86 10.98 8.64
C PRO A 235 2.73 12.14 9.08
N HIS A 236 2.13 13.34 9.15
CA HIS A 236 2.72 14.54 9.77
C HIS A 236 4.10 14.92 9.22
N GLN A 237 4.33 14.68 7.94
CA GLN A 237 5.58 15.00 7.27
C GLN A 237 5.59 16.45 6.78
N PRO A 238 6.69 17.20 7.02
CA PRO A 238 6.81 18.54 6.50
C PRO A 238 6.94 18.50 4.97
N TYR A 239 6.21 19.39 4.29
CA TYR A 239 6.31 19.60 2.86
C TYR A 239 6.54 21.07 2.53
N VAL A 240 7.16 21.31 1.38
CA VAL A 240 7.33 22.64 0.78
C VAL A 240 6.88 22.58 -0.68
N VAL A 241 6.04 23.51 -1.08
CA VAL A 241 5.58 23.67 -2.46
C VAL A 241 6.26 24.88 -3.06
N TYR A 242 6.93 24.68 -4.19
CA TYR A 242 7.51 25.74 -5.00
C TYR A 242 6.70 25.92 -6.27
N VAL A 243 6.50 27.17 -6.70
CA VAL A 243 5.91 27.53 -7.99
C VAL A 243 6.93 28.35 -8.75
N ASN A 244 7.32 27.88 -9.94
CA ASN A 244 8.35 28.49 -10.78
C ASN A 244 9.67 28.75 -10.02
N GLY A 245 10.06 27.80 -9.17
CA GLY A 245 11.29 27.87 -8.37
C GLY A 245 11.22 28.75 -7.12
N LYS A 246 10.09 29.41 -6.84
CA LYS A 246 9.89 30.21 -5.62
C LYS A 246 9.02 29.47 -4.62
N GLU A 247 9.38 29.49 -3.33
CA GLU A 247 8.53 28.95 -2.26
C GLU A 247 7.15 29.61 -2.31
N TYR A 248 6.11 28.79 -2.41
CA TYR A 248 4.72 29.21 -2.47
C TYR A 248 4.02 28.96 -1.14
N THR A 249 4.18 27.77 -0.58
CA THR A 249 3.65 27.41 0.74
C THR A 249 4.43 26.26 1.35
N LYS A 250 4.28 26.07 2.65
CA LYS A 250 4.79 24.93 3.41
C LYS A 250 3.77 24.51 4.44
N GLY A 251 3.81 23.24 4.83
CA GLY A 251 2.87 22.68 5.79
C GLY A 251 3.28 21.30 6.24
N TYR A 252 2.33 20.61 6.87
CA TYR A 252 2.48 19.23 7.31
C TYR A 252 1.34 18.40 6.75
N THR A 253 1.62 17.15 6.40
CA THR A 253 0.57 16.20 6.01
C THR A 253 -0.34 15.84 7.19
N ASN A 254 -1.55 15.40 6.89
CA ASN A 254 -2.50 14.88 7.89
C ASN A 254 -2.05 13.50 8.42
N SER A 255 -2.91 12.86 9.23
CA SER A 255 -2.66 11.51 9.78
C SER A 255 -2.61 10.40 8.73
N LEU A 256 -3.06 10.67 7.50
CA LEU A 256 -3.01 9.76 6.36
C LEU A 256 -1.87 10.11 5.39
N GLY A 257 -0.98 11.02 5.78
CA GLY A 257 0.13 11.45 4.92
C GLY A 257 -0.30 12.30 3.72
N GLU A 258 -1.52 12.86 3.75
CA GLU A 258 -2.08 13.67 2.67
C GLU A 258 -1.89 15.17 2.93
N GLY A 259 -1.74 15.93 1.86
CA GLY A 259 -1.75 17.39 1.85
C GLY A 259 -2.41 17.92 0.58
N SER A 260 -2.72 19.22 0.59
CA SER A 260 -3.28 19.88 -0.58
C SER A 260 -2.76 21.31 -0.70
N VAL A 261 -2.69 21.80 -1.92
CA VAL A 261 -2.37 23.18 -2.22
C VAL A 261 -3.33 23.70 -3.28
N SER A 262 -3.91 24.87 -3.01
CA SER A 262 -4.69 25.61 -4.00
C SER A 262 -3.85 26.72 -4.60
N LEU A 263 -3.83 26.82 -5.93
CA LEU A 263 -3.07 27.85 -6.65
C LEU A 263 -3.88 28.40 -7.83
N THR A 264 -3.62 29.66 -8.19
CA THR A 264 -4.22 30.32 -9.36
C THR A 264 -3.27 30.26 -10.54
N ILE A 265 -3.76 29.86 -11.71
CA ILE A 265 -2.95 29.77 -12.93
C ILE A 265 -2.65 31.18 -13.44
N SER A 266 -1.46 31.70 -13.14
CA SER A 266 -1.07 33.07 -13.48
C SER A 266 -0.27 33.19 -14.78
N SER A 267 0.24 32.10 -15.33
CA SER A 267 1.02 32.10 -16.56
C SER A 267 0.66 30.93 -17.48
N PRO A 268 0.92 31.04 -18.80
CA PRO A 268 0.64 29.97 -19.76
C PRO A 268 1.44 28.69 -19.51
N SER A 269 2.58 28.80 -18.82
CA SER A 269 3.38 27.68 -18.34
C SER A 269 3.74 27.93 -16.88
N MET A 270 3.53 26.95 -16.02
CA MET A 270 3.90 26.96 -14.61
C MET A 270 4.52 25.62 -14.23
N VAL A 271 5.53 25.64 -13.35
CA VAL A 271 6.14 24.44 -12.79
C VAL A 271 5.88 24.43 -11.29
N VAL A 272 5.24 23.38 -10.79
CA VAL A 272 4.96 23.17 -9.37
C VAL A 272 5.83 22.03 -8.86
N ASN A 273 6.66 22.29 -7.86
CA ASN A 273 7.46 21.27 -7.20
C ASN A 273 6.95 21.06 -5.78
N ILE A 274 6.49 19.86 -5.47
CA ILE A 274 6.11 19.43 -4.12
C ILE A 274 7.27 18.61 -3.57
N SER A 275 7.92 19.13 -2.54
CA SER A 275 9.09 18.52 -1.92
C SER A 275 8.80 18.11 -0.48
N PHE A 276 9.30 16.93 -0.09
CA PHE A 276 9.28 16.42 1.28
C PHE A 276 10.72 16.32 1.79
N PRO A 277 11.24 17.36 2.45
CA PRO A 277 12.65 17.42 2.84
C PRO A 277 13.08 16.25 3.73
N SER A 278 12.25 15.85 4.69
CA SER A 278 12.56 14.75 5.63
C SER A 278 12.68 13.39 4.96
N ALA A 279 11.95 13.18 3.85
CA ALA A 279 11.98 11.94 3.09
C ALA A 279 12.89 12.02 1.87
N HIS A 280 13.53 13.17 1.61
CA HIS A 280 14.37 13.43 0.43
C HIS A 280 13.71 13.09 -0.92
N VAL A 281 12.38 13.27 -1.01
CA VAL A 281 11.60 12.99 -2.22
C VAL A 281 10.83 14.22 -2.67
N PHE A 282 10.62 14.31 -3.98
CA PHE A 282 9.88 15.42 -4.60
C PHE A 282 9.12 14.96 -5.85
N ARG A 283 8.17 15.79 -6.27
CA ARG A 283 7.43 15.65 -7.54
C ARG A 283 7.36 17.00 -8.24
N VAL A 284 7.66 16.98 -9.53
CA VAL A 284 7.55 18.14 -10.41
C VAL A 284 6.33 17.96 -11.28
N ILE A 285 5.45 18.95 -11.27
CA ILE A 285 4.21 19.01 -12.04
C ILE A 285 4.35 20.20 -12.99
N THR A 286 4.32 19.92 -14.29
CA THR A 286 4.32 20.95 -15.32
C THR A 286 2.89 21.23 -15.74
N ILE A 287 2.50 22.50 -15.68
CA ILE A 287 1.17 23.00 -16.01
C ILE A 287 1.28 23.85 -17.27
N SER A 288 0.61 23.42 -18.34
CA SER A 288 0.39 24.22 -19.55
C SER A 288 -1.07 24.66 -19.64
N ALA A 289 -1.29 25.96 -19.78
CA ALA A 289 -2.60 26.59 -19.96
C ALA A 289 -2.75 27.24 -21.35
N GLN A 290 -1.94 26.81 -22.33
CA GLN A 290 -2.06 27.20 -23.74
C GLN A 290 -3.06 26.30 -24.50
N ARG A 291 -3.26 26.52 -25.81
CA ARG A 291 -4.01 25.58 -26.65
C ARG A 291 -3.39 24.19 -26.45
N ASP A 292 -4.23 23.22 -26.07
CA ASP A 292 -3.84 21.90 -25.54
C ASP A 292 -3.34 21.94 -24.08
N ALA A 293 -4.21 22.42 -23.18
CA ALA A 293 -3.95 22.47 -21.75
C ALA A 293 -3.61 21.06 -21.23
N ASN A 294 -2.45 20.94 -20.58
CA ASN A 294 -1.93 19.67 -20.13
C ASN A 294 -1.20 19.85 -18.80
N ILE A 295 -1.60 19.07 -17.80
CA ILE A 295 -0.86 18.92 -16.56
C ILE A 295 -0.27 17.51 -16.52
N HIS A 296 1.05 17.42 -16.37
CA HIS A 296 1.74 16.15 -16.26
C HIS A 296 2.86 16.19 -15.23
N VAL A 297 3.17 15.03 -14.66
CA VAL A 297 4.35 14.84 -13.80
C VAL A 297 5.56 14.64 -14.69
N GLU A 298 6.62 15.40 -14.42
CA GLU A 298 7.94 15.15 -15.00
C GLU A 298 8.76 14.24 -14.09
N TYR A 299 9.28 13.15 -14.66
CA TYR A 299 10.23 12.30 -13.96
C TYR A 299 11.62 12.94 -14.04
N PRO A 300 12.37 13.03 -12.93
CA PRO A 300 13.70 13.64 -12.94
C PRO A 300 14.67 12.81 -13.80
N ILE A 301 14.85 13.23 -15.05
CA ILE A 301 15.75 12.61 -16.04
C ILE A 301 17.20 12.58 -15.51
N LEU A 302 17.57 13.54 -14.65
CA LEU A 302 18.93 13.70 -14.14
C LEU A 302 19.46 12.45 -13.42
N GLN A 303 18.63 11.78 -12.61
CA GLN A 303 19.05 10.58 -11.88
C GLN A 303 19.32 9.40 -12.84
N TYR A 304 18.46 9.23 -13.84
CA TYR A 304 18.65 8.22 -14.89
C TYR A 304 19.83 8.55 -15.81
N ALA A 305 20.05 9.83 -16.11
CA ALA A 305 21.19 10.30 -16.90
C ALA A 305 22.52 10.08 -16.16
N LEU A 306 22.57 10.38 -14.86
CA LEU A 306 23.74 10.13 -14.01
C LEU A 306 24.04 8.62 -13.88
N LEU A 307 23.01 7.79 -13.72
CA LEU A 307 23.16 6.34 -13.73
C LEU A 307 23.69 5.84 -15.09
N GLY A 308 23.12 6.36 -16.19
CA GLY A 308 23.57 6.06 -17.55
C GLY A 308 25.04 6.41 -17.78
N VAL A 309 25.46 7.63 -17.39
CA VAL A 309 26.86 8.06 -17.47
C VAL A 309 27.76 7.17 -16.61
N SER A 310 27.32 6.79 -15.41
CA SER A 310 28.08 5.91 -14.51
C SER A 310 28.30 4.52 -15.14
N VAL A 311 27.27 3.92 -15.73
CA VAL A 311 27.36 2.62 -16.43
C VAL A 311 28.31 2.71 -17.62
N VAL A 312 28.23 3.79 -18.40
CA VAL A 312 29.13 4.02 -19.56
C VAL A 312 30.59 4.14 -19.11
N LEU A 313 30.86 4.89 -18.04
CA LEU A 313 32.22 5.03 -17.49
C LEU A 313 32.79 3.70 -16.99
N VAL A 314 31.97 2.87 -16.34
CA VAL A 314 32.37 1.51 -15.92
C VAL A 314 32.68 0.62 -17.12
N ALA A 315 31.83 0.64 -18.15
CA ALA A 315 32.06 -0.14 -19.37
C ALA A 315 33.36 0.26 -20.08
N ILE A 316 33.61 1.56 -20.22
CA ILE A 316 34.86 2.10 -20.80
C ILE A 316 36.06 1.63 -19.98
N SER A 317 36.00 1.72 -18.65
CA SER A 317 37.07 1.28 -17.75
C SER A 317 37.41 -0.21 -17.93
N ILE A 318 36.39 -1.07 -18.06
CA ILE A 318 36.58 -2.52 -18.28
C ILE A 318 37.23 -2.79 -19.64
N ILE A 319 36.78 -2.10 -20.70
CA ILE A 319 37.33 -2.27 -22.06
C ILE A 319 38.79 -1.83 -22.10
N TRP A 320 39.11 -0.69 -21.49
CA TRP A 320 40.47 -0.15 -21.49
C TRP A 320 41.44 -1.04 -20.70
N ARG A 321 40.97 -1.63 -19.58
CA ARG A 321 41.75 -2.57 -18.79
C ARG A 321 42.01 -3.91 -19.49
N LYS A 322 41.16 -4.33 -20.44
CA LYS A 322 41.40 -5.54 -21.24
C LYS A 322 42.39 -5.33 -22.40
N ARG A 323 42.73 -4.08 -22.72
CA ARG A 323 43.69 -3.73 -23.79
C ARG A 323 45.12 -3.46 -23.28
N LEU A 324 45.32 -3.45 -21.95
CA LEU A 324 46.61 -3.39 -21.26
C LEU A 324 46.95 -4.78 -20.70
#